data_AF-A0A7J9ATZ5-F1
#
_entry.id   AF-A0A7J9ATZ5-F1
#
_cell.length_a   1.000
_cell.length_b   1.000
_cell.length_c   1.000
_cell.angle_alpha   90.00
_cell.angle_beta   90.00
_cell.angle_gamma   90.00
#
_symmetry.space_group_name_H-M   'P 1'
#
loop_
_entity.id
_entity.type
_entity.pdbx_description
1 polymer ?
#
loop_
_entity_poly.entity_id
_entity_poly.type
_entity_poly.pdbx_seq_one_letter_code
_entity_poly.pdbx_strand_id
1 'polypeptide(L)'
;VREGEKLLKACQCYLSSTAGPIAGLLFISSQKVAFCSDRATKIASPNGELVRVHYKVPTPLEKIKGLNESENMEKPSQKYMEIVTVDDFGFCFMGFLNYRKGFKYLQQAIISKRLLYDDEL
;
A
#
# COMPACT_ATOMS: atom_id res chain seq x y z
N VAL A 1 11.08 11.22 -3.76
CA VAL A 1 10.05 12.01 -3.03
C VAL A 1 9.89 13.27 -3.84
N ARG A 2 8.68 13.59 -4.32
CA ARG A 2 8.48 14.89 -4.99
C ARG A 2 8.58 15.97 -3.92
N GLU A 3 9.16 17.12 -4.26
CA GLU A 3 9.23 18.24 -3.34
C GLU A 3 7.81 18.57 -2.83
N GLY A 4 7.65 18.67 -1.51
CA GLY A 4 6.34 18.87 -0.86
C GLY A 4 5.52 17.61 -0.52
N GLU A 5 5.93 16.40 -0.91
CA GLU A 5 5.28 15.16 -0.46
C GLU A 5 5.57 14.88 1.02
N LYS A 6 4.53 14.72 1.86
CA LYS A 6 4.65 14.49 3.30
C LYS A 6 4.25 13.07 3.65
N LEU A 7 5.08 12.37 4.44
CA LEU A 7 4.72 11.07 5.02
C LEU A 7 3.69 11.28 6.14
N LEU A 8 2.54 10.63 6.06
CA LEU A 8 1.48 10.69 7.07
C LEU A 8 1.58 9.52 8.05
N LYS A 9 1.85 8.32 7.52
CA LYS A 9 1.92 7.10 8.32
C LYS A 9 2.80 6.03 7.67
N ALA A 10 3.46 5.23 8.50
CA ALA A 10 4.00 3.94 8.13
C ALA A 10 3.37 2.85 9.01
N CYS A 11 3.02 1.72 8.39
CA CYS A 11 2.43 0.56 9.05
C CYS A 11 3.16 -0.72 8.62
N GLN A 12 3.55 -1.55 9.59
CA GLN A 12 3.98 -2.91 9.29
C GLN A 12 2.78 -3.74 8.83
N CYS A 13 2.94 -4.46 7.73
CA CYS A 13 1.95 -5.37 7.19
C CYS A 13 2.60 -6.43 6.29
N TYR A 14 1.76 -7.24 5.67
CA TYR A 14 2.13 -8.17 4.62
C TYR A 14 1.34 -7.85 3.36
N LEU A 15 2.00 -7.85 2.21
CA LEU A 15 1.35 -7.84 0.90
C LEU A 15 1.01 -9.28 0.50
N SER A 16 -0.24 -9.54 0.14
CA SER A 16 -0.65 -10.83 -0.42
C SER A 16 -0.04 -11.03 -1.81
N SER A 17 0.55 -12.19 -2.07
CA SER A 17 1.06 -12.57 -3.38
C SER A 17 0.86 -14.07 -3.64
N THR A 18 0.94 -14.49 -4.90
CA THR A 18 0.83 -15.90 -5.30
C THR A 18 1.97 -16.78 -4.77
N ALA A 19 3.14 -16.18 -4.51
CA ALA A 19 4.27 -16.85 -3.87
C ALA A 19 4.19 -16.83 -2.32
N GLY A 20 3.07 -16.33 -1.78
CA GLY A 20 2.83 -16.16 -0.34
C GLY A 20 2.97 -14.71 0.13
N PRO A 21 2.66 -14.43 1.41
CA PRO A 21 2.69 -13.08 1.96
C PRO A 21 4.11 -12.50 2.02
N ILE A 22 4.28 -11.27 1.56
CA ILE A 22 5.56 -10.55 1.60
C ILE A 22 5.52 -9.57 2.77
N ALA A 23 6.40 -9.75 3.76
CA ALA A 23 6.53 -8.83 4.88
C ALA A 23 7.11 -7.48 4.43
N GLY A 24 6.54 -6.38 4.92
CA GLY A 24 7.01 -5.05 4.59
C GLY A 24 6.31 -3.92 5.33
N LEU A 25 6.59 -2.71 4.86
CA LEU A 25 5.98 -1.48 5.34
C LEU A 25 5.07 -0.88 4.27
N LEU A 26 3.85 -0.54 4.68
CA LEU A 26 2.94 0.32 3.93
C LEU A 26 3.14 1.76 4.39
N PHE A 27 3.63 2.60 3.49
CA PHE A 27 3.78 4.03 3.64
C PHE A 27 2.56 4.73 3.06
N ILE A 28 1.98 5.66 3.81
CA ILE A 28 0.86 6.50 3.41
C ILE A 28 1.38 7.94 3.42
N SER A 29 1.44 8.58 2.26
CA SER A 29 1.85 9.97 2.11
C SER A 29 0.68 10.85 1.67
N SER A 30 0.91 12.16 1.59
CA SER A 30 -0.04 13.13 1.05
C SER A 30 -0.31 12.98 -0.45
N GLN A 31 0.46 12.14 -1.17
CA GLN A 31 0.33 11.98 -2.63
C GLN A 31 0.12 10.52 -3.07
N LYS A 32 0.60 9.55 -2.30
CA LYS A 32 0.54 8.13 -2.69
C LYS A 32 0.58 7.20 -1.49
N VAL A 33 0.22 5.96 -1.76
CA VAL A 33 0.47 4.82 -0.89
C VAL A 33 1.62 4.04 -1.50
N ALA A 34 2.54 3.53 -0.69
CA ALA A 34 3.65 2.73 -1.18
C ALA A 34 3.93 1.56 -0.26
N PHE A 35 3.93 0.34 -0.80
CA PHE A 35 4.48 -0.82 -0.11
C PHE A 35 5.97 -0.98 -0.44
N CYS A 36 6.78 -1.38 0.54
CA CYS A 36 8.15 -1.83 0.34
C CYS A 36 8.42 -3.08 1.19
N SER A 37 8.96 -4.13 0.58
CA SER A 37 9.34 -5.35 1.31
C SER A 37 10.46 -5.08 2.32
N ASP A 38 10.47 -5.83 3.43
CA ASP A 38 11.54 -5.77 4.44
C ASP A 38 12.87 -6.34 3.92
N ARG A 39 12.77 -7.34 3.03
CA ARG A 39 13.93 -8.04 2.45
C ARG A 39 14.04 -7.71 0.97
N ALA A 40 15.27 -7.49 0.52
CA ALA A 40 15.60 -7.40 -0.88
C ALA A 40 15.84 -8.78 -1.49
N THR A 41 15.36 -8.99 -2.72
CA THR A 41 15.59 -10.19 -3.51
C THR A 41 16.71 -9.94 -4.51
N LYS A 42 17.55 -10.96 -4.76
CA LYS A 42 18.57 -10.91 -5.81
C LYS A 42 17.89 -11.15 -7.17
N ILE A 43 18.10 -10.25 -8.12
CA ILE A 43 17.66 -10.41 -9.51
C ILE A 43 18.87 -10.22 -10.43
N ALA A 44 18.86 -10.90 -11.58
CA ALA A 44 19.82 -10.62 -12.64
C ALA A 44 19.42 -9.32 -13.34
N SER A 45 20.35 -8.38 -13.46
CA SER A 45 20.20 -7.20 -14.33
C SER A 45 20.45 -7.59 -15.79
N PRO A 46 20.06 -6.73 -16.76
CA PRO A 46 20.24 -7.02 -18.18
C PRO A 46 21.69 -7.31 -18.61
N ASN A 47 22.68 -6.83 -17.86
CA ASN A 47 24.10 -7.08 -18.07
C ASN A 47 24.64 -8.35 -17.37
N GLY A 48 23.77 -9.15 -16.72
CA GLY A 48 24.14 -10.39 -16.03
C GLY A 48 24.63 -10.21 -14.59
N GLU A 49 24.73 -8.98 -14.08
CA GLU A 49 25.08 -8.73 -12.68
C GLU A 49 23.92 -9.08 -11.74
N LEU A 50 24.23 -9.52 -10.52
CA LEU A 50 23.21 -9.78 -9.50
C LEU A 50 22.98 -8.53 -8.65
N VAL A 51 21.82 -7.90 -8.80
CA VAL A 51 21.42 -6.72 -8.01
C VAL A 51 20.38 -7.10 -6.96
N ARG A 52 20.41 -6.41 -5.81
CA ARG A 52 19.42 -6.59 -4.74
C ARG A 52 18.35 -5.51 -4.85
N VAL A 53 17.10 -5.93 -5.06
CA VAL A 53 15.96 -5.01 -5.16
C VAL A 53 14.88 -5.35 -4.13
N HIS A 54 14.28 -4.33 -3.55
CA HIS A 54 13.08 -4.51 -2.74
C HIS A 54 11.85 -4.57 -3.66
N TYR A 55 10.89 -5.42 -3.31
CA TYR A 55 9.60 -5.41 -3.96
C TYR A 55 8.85 -4.15 -3.51
N LYS A 56 8.44 -3.32 -4.47
CA LYS A 56 7.82 -2.02 -4.20
C LYS A 56 6.55 -1.86 -5.02
N VAL A 57 5.49 -1.36 -4.38
CA VAL A 57 4.21 -1.06 -5.03
C VAL A 57 3.82 0.38 -4.70
N PRO A 58 4.26 1.37 -5.48
CA PRO A 58 3.80 2.75 -5.34
C PRO A 58 2.48 2.96 -6.10
N THR A 59 1.45 3.42 -5.40
CA THR A 59 0.11 3.67 -5.93
C THR A 59 -0.30 5.12 -5.62
N PRO A 60 -0.34 6.02 -6.62
CA PRO A 60 -0.82 7.38 -6.44
C PRO A 60 -2.25 7.43 -5.88
N LEU A 61 -2.53 8.36 -4.96
CA LEU A 61 -3.86 8.47 -4.33
C LEU A 61 -4.97 8.71 -5.37
N GLU A 62 -4.69 9.47 -6.43
CA GLU A 62 -5.60 9.74 -7.55
C GLU A 62 -5.93 8.49 -8.38
N LYS A 63 -5.13 7.43 -8.28
CA LYS A 63 -5.38 6.15 -8.94
C LYS A 63 -6.13 5.17 -8.04
N ILE A 64 -6.45 5.55 -6.79
CA ILE A 64 -7.20 4.70 -5.86
C ILE A 64 -8.71 4.94 -6.01
N LYS A 65 -9.40 3.90 -6.47
CA LYS A 65 -10.86 3.85 -6.59
C LYS A 65 -11.52 3.71 -5.22
N GLY A 66 -10.96 2.88 -4.35
CA GLY A 66 -11.52 2.66 -3.02
C GLY A 66 -10.71 1.70 -2.17
N LEU A 67 -11.25 1.45 -0.97
CA LEU A 67 -10.73 0.49 -0.02
C LEU A 67 -11.82 -0.51 0.32
N ASN A 68 -11.51 -1.80 0.29
CA ASN A 68 -12.39 -2.85 0.82
C ASN A 68 -11.79 -3.43 2.10
N GLU A 69 -12.65 -3.68 3.07
CA GLU A 69 -12.31 -4.40 4.29
C GLU A 69 -12.87 -5.81 4.21
N SER A 70 -12.11 -6.78 4.71
CA SER A 70 -12.57 -8.16 4.87
C SER A 70 -11.94 -8.75 6.12
N GLU A 71 -12.57 -9.77 6.68
CA GLU A 71 -12.02 -10.53 7.79
C GLU A 71 -12.17 -12.03 7.53
N ASN A 72 -11.24 -12.81 8.08
CA ASN A 72 -11.30 -14.26 7.94
C ASN A 72 -12.52 -14.78 8.74
N MET A 73 -13.38 -15.55 8.09
CA MET A 73 -14.60 -16.09 8.72
C MET A 73 -14.31 -17.02 9.90
N GLU A 74 -13.23 -17.82 9.81
CA GLU A 74 -12.81 -18.73 10.87
C GLU A 74 -11.99 -18.01 11.95
N LYS A 75 -11.27 -16.95 11.56
CA LYS A 75 -10.41 -16.17 12.45
C LYS A 75 -10.63 -14.66 12.28
N PRO A 76 -11.70 -14.08 12.88
CA PRO A 76 -12.06 -12.67 12.70
C PRO A 76 -11.00 -11.65 13.15
N SER A 77 -10.01 -12.08 13.95
CA SER A 77 -8.84 -11.27 14.30
C SER A 77 -7.90 -11.01 13.11
N GLN A 78 -7.96 -11.84 12.06
CA GLN A 78 -7.25 -11.64 10.81
C GLN A 78 -8.08 -10.76 9.88
N LYS A 79 -7.68 -9.49 9.83
CA LYS A 79 -8.29 -8.48 8.97
C LYS A 79 -7.44 -8.26 7.72
N TYR A 80 -8.13 -8.07 6.62
CA TYR A 80 -7.58 -7.80 5.30
C TYR A 80 -8.07 -6.44 4.85
N MET A 81 -7.20 -5.72 4.16
CA MET A 81 -7.50 -4.45 3.53
C MET A 81 -7.04 -4.51 2.09
N GLU A 82 -7.96 -4.28 1.17
CA GLU A 82 -7.67 -4.22 -0.25
C GLU A 82 -7.71 -2.77 -0.73
N ILE A 83 -6.65 -2.36 -1.42
CA ILE A 83 -6.62 -1.10 -2.17
C ILE A 83 -7.01 -1.40 -3.60
N VAL A 84 -8.13 -0.86 -4.06
CA VAL A 84 -8.62 -1.02 -5.44
C VAL A 84 -8.24 0.20 -6.25
N THR A 85 -7.61 0.01 -7.39
CA THR A 85 -7.24 1.07 -8.31
C THR A 85 -8.33 1.33 -9.35
N VAL A 86 -8.26 2.47 -10.04
CA VAL A 86 -9.26 2.90 -11.04
C VAL A 86 -9.32 2.00 -12.29
N ASP A 87 -8.26 1.24 -12.54
CA ASP A 87 -8.15 0.18 -13.55
C ASP A 87 -8.48 -1.21 -13.00
N ASP A 88 -9.16 -1.27 -11.84
CA ASP A 88 -9.70 -2.46 -11.20
C ASP A 88 -8.66 -3.51 -10.75
N PHE A 89 -7.40 -3.12 -10.59
CA PHE A 89 -6.42 -3.94 -9.85
C PHE A 89 -6.59 -3.80 -8.34
N GLY A 90 -6.37 -4.90 -7.61
CA GLY A 90 -6.46 -4.96 -6.17
C GLY A 90 -5.12 -5.31 -5.52
N PHE A 91 -4.70 -4.53 -4.52
CA PHE A 91 -3.57 -4.85 -3.65
C PHE A 91 -4.08 -5.22 -2.26
N CYS A 92 -4.04 -6.51 -1.91
CA CYS A 92 -4.52 -7.01 -0.64
C CYS A 92 -3.40 -7.05 0.41
N PHE A 93 -3.63 -6.39 1.54
CA PHE A 93 -2.72 -6.33 2.68
C PHE A 93 -3.33 -7.00 3.91
N MET A 94 -2.48 -7.59 4.74
CA MET A 94 -2.89 -8.30 5.94
C MET A 94 -1.85 -8.18 7.07
N GLY A 95 -2.19 -8.72 8.24
CA GLY A 95 -1.24 -8.83 9.36
C GLY A 95 -0.75 -7.47 9.87
N PHE A 96 -1.58 -6.44 9.79
CA PHE A 96 -1.26 -5.12 10.30
C PHE A 96 -1.06 -5.14 11.81
N LEU A 97 0.06 -4.58 12.30
CA LEU A 97 0.27 -4.40 13.73
C LEU A 97 -0.80 -3.49 14.36
N ASN A 98 -1.25 -2.48 13.61
CA ASN A 98 -2.37 -1.63 14.00
C ASN A 98 -3.28 -1.35 12.81
N TYR A 99 -4.15 -2.31 12.51
CA TYR A 99 -5.09 -2.28 11.39
C TYR A 99 -5.97 -1.02 11.39
N ARG A 100 -6.68 -0.75 12.50
CA ARG A 100 -7.62 0.37 12.61
C ARG A 100 -6.95 1.72 12.34
N LYS A 101 -5.74 1.93 12.89
CA LYS A 101 -5.00 3.17 12.66
C LYS A 101 -4.56 3.27 11.20
N GLY A 102 -3.99 2.22 10.63
CA GLY A 102 -3.58 2.18 9.23
C GLY A 102 -4.72 2.49 8.27
N PHE A 103 -5.85 1.81 8.45
CA PHE A 103 -7.06 2.00 7.65
C PHE A 103 -7.58 3.44 7.71
N LYS A 104 -7.68 4.01 8.92
CA LYS A 104 -8.13 5.40 9.11
C LYS A 104 -7.23 6.41 8.38
N TYR A 105 -5.92 6.27 8.47
CA TYR A 105 -4.99 7.15 7.75
C TYR A 105 -5.13 7.03 6.23
N LEU A 106 -5.37 5.81 5.74
CA LEU A 106 -5.54 5.55 4.31
C LEU A 106 -6.81 6.18 3.77
N GLN A 107 -7.93 5.98 4.46
CA GLN A 107 -9.20 6.64 4.15
C GLN A 107 -9.06 8.16 4.14
N GLN A 108 -8.45 8.73 5.19
CA GLN A 108 -8.22 10.18 5.28
C GLN A 108 -7.39 10.70 4.12
N ALA A 109 -6.28 10.03 3.77
CA ALA A 109 -5.44 10.45 2.65
C ALA A 109 -6.21 10.45 1.32
N ILE A 110 -7.02 9.42 1.05
CA ILE A 110 -7.84 9.33 -0.17
C ILE A 110 -8.91 10.43 -0.20
N ILE A 111 -9.64 10.63 0.90
CA ILE A 111 -10.68 11.67 1.00
C ILE A 111 -10.08 13.06 0.84
N SER A 112 -9.01 13.37 1.57
CA SER A 112 -8.32 14.67 1.46
C SER A 112 -7.83 14.94 0.05
N LYS A 113 -7.33 13.92 -0.67
CA LYS A 113 -6.91 14.11 -2.06
C LYS A 113 -8.08 14.36 -3.00
N ARG A 114 -9.26 13.76 -2.76
CA ARG A 114 -10.47 14.01 -3.56
C ARG A 114 -11.02 15.42 -3.36
N LEU A 115 -11.11 15.87 -2.11
CA LEU A 115 -11.59 17.24 -1.80
C LEU A 115 -10.71 18.32 -2.43
N LEU A 116 -9.39 18.11 -2.47
CA LEU A 116 -8.47 19.03 -3.15
C LEU A 116 -8.69 19.11 -4.68
N TYR A 117 -9.27 18.08 -5.29
CA TYR A 117 -9.63 18.12 -6.72
C TYR A 117 -10.98 18.80 -6.97
N ASP A 118 -11.89 18.78 -5.99
CA ASP A 118 -13.20 19.44 -6.11
C ASP A 118 -13.10 20.97 -5.95
N ASP A 119 -12.08 21.49 -5.25
CA ASP A 119 -11.79 22.93 -5.11
C ASP A 119 -11.00 23.53 -6.31
N GLU A 120 -10.46 22.69 -7.20
CA GLU A 120 -9.67 23.12 -8.38
C GLU A 120 -10.49 23.19 -9.69
N LEU A 121 -11.82 23.00 -9.63
CA LEU A 121 -12.76 23.04 -10.76
C LEU A 121 -13.73 24.22 -10.66
#